data_AF-A0A7X7E763-F1
#
_entry.id   AF-A0A7X7E763-F1
#
_cell.length_a   1.000
_cell.length_b   1.000
_cell.length_c   1.000
_cell.angle_alpha   90.00
_cell.angle_beta   90.00
_cell.angle_gamma   90.00
#
_symmetry.space_group_name_H-M   'P 1'
#
loop_
_entity.id
_entity.type
_entity.pdbx_description
1 polymer ?
#
loop_
_entity_poly.entity_id
_entity_poly.type
_entity_poly.pdbx_seq_one_letter_code
_entity_poly.pdbx_strand_id
1 'polypeptide(L)'
;GLAETLQRECRVIVAGPTTLAALLNSLQMGFRTLAIEKRSSEVWQLLGAVKTQFGQFGGLLEKVHKKLDQASNTIEDAARKSRTIERKLKDVEEVPAEHVGELLSFVNADDAEMEELTATEVLDTGDTDDD
;
A
#
# COMPACT_ATOMS: atom_id res chain seq x y z
N GLY A 1 -63.62 28.55 -15.02
CA GLY A 1 -63.65 29.25 -16.34
C GLY A 1 -62.97 28.39 -17.40
N LEU A 2 -63.12 28.71 -18.68
CA LEU A 2 -62.64 27.90 -19.82
C LEU A 2 -61.19 27.40 -19.68
N ALA A 3 -60.28 28.27 -19.24
CA ALA A 3 -58.87 27.92 -19.03
C ALA A 3 -58.66 26.82 -17.97
N GLU A 4 -59.49 26.80 -16.91
CA GLU A 4 -59.39 25.82 -15.84
C GLU A 4 -59.98 24.46 -16.26
N THR A 5 -61.02 24.46 -17.11
CA THR A 5 -61.55 23.25 -17.74
C THR A 5 -60.51 22.61 -18.66
N LEU A 6 -59.83 23.39 -19.52
CA LEU A 6 -58.75 22.89 -20.37
C LEU A 6 -57.58 22.33 -19.57
N GLN A 7 -57.22 22.97 -18.46
CA GLN A 7 -56.12 22.50 -17.63
C GLN A 7 -56.45 21.18 -16.93
N ARG A 8 -57.67 21.03 -16.39
CA ARG A 8 -58.07 19.84 -15.64
C ARG A 8 -58.46 18.67 -16.52
N GLU A 9 -59.23 18.91 -17.59
CA GLU A 9 -59.79 17.85 -18.44
C GLU A 9 -58.87 17.51 -19.61
N CYS A 10 -58.18 18.50 -20.19
CA CYS A 10 -57.32 18.29 -21.37
C CYS A 10 -55.82 18.33 -21.06
N ARG A 11 -55.40 18.65 -19.82
CA ARG A 11 -53.99 18.88 -19.42
C ARG A 11 -53.29 19.94 -20.28
N VAL A 12 -54.04 20.91 -20.82
CA VAL A 12 -53.52 22.00 -21.66
C VAL A 12 -53.44 23.29 -20.85
N ILE A 13 -52.27 23.92 -20.83
CA ILE A 13 -52.07 25.23 -20.22
C ILE A 13 -52.10 26.29 -21.31
N VAL A 14 -53.01 27.25 -21.20
CA VAL A 14 -53.06 28.39 -22.11
C VAL A 14 -51.97 29.38 -21.68
N ALA A 15 -50.85 29.41 -22.40
CA ALA A 15 -49.73 30.30 -22.12
C ALA A 15 -49.59 31.37 -23.20
N GLY A 16 -49.44 32.63 -22.79
CA GLY A 16 -48.96 33.69 -23.68
C GLY A 16 -47.45 33.58 -23.92
N PRO A 17 -46.88 34.30 -24.91
CA PRO A 17 -45.46 34.25 -25.24
C PRO A 17 -44.54 34.52 -24.03
N THR A 18 -44.92 35.50 -23.19
CA THR A 18 -44.18 35.87 -21.97
C THR A 18 -44.26 34.80 -20.88
N THR A 19 -45.42 34.17 -20.68
CA THR A 19 -45.60 33.10 -19.69
C THR A 19 -44.83 31.85 -20.09
N LEU A 20 -44.84 31.49 -21.38
CA LEU A 20 -44.05 30.39 -21.90
C LEU A 20 -42.55 30.64 -21.72
N ALA A 21 -42.08 31.85 -22.07
CA ALA A 21 -40.68 32.24 -21.87
C ALA A 21 -40.27 32.18 -20.39
N ALA A 22 -41.14 32.62 -19.47
CA ALA A 22 -40.91 32.54 -18.04
C ALA A 22 -40.83 31.08 -17.54
N LEU A 23 -41.76 30.21 -17.97
CA LEU A 23 -41.74 28.78 -17.62
C LEU A 23 -40.47 28.08 -18.13
N LEU A 24 -40.07 28.36 -19.38
CA LEU A 24 -38.85 27.81 -19.96
C LEU A 24 -37.60 28.29 -19.22
N ASN A 25 -37.56 29.56 -18.81
CA ASN A 25 -36.45 30.11 -18.04
C ASN A 25 -36.34 29.45 -16.65
N SER A 26 -37.46 29.28 -15.94
CA SER A 26 -37.49 28.58 -14.66
C SER A 26 -37.08 27.10 -14.79
N LEU A 27 -37.56 26.39 -15.82
CA LEU A 27 -37.17 25.01 -16.11
C LEU A 27 -35.68 24.88 -16.45
N GLN A 28 -35.15 25.80 -17.27
CA GLN A 28 -33.74 25.80 -17.66
C GLN A 28 -32.83 25.96 -16.44
N MET A 29 -33.21 26.81 -15.47
CA MET A 29 -32.48 26.94 -14.21
C MET A 29 -32.60 25.66 -13.35
N GLY A 30 -33.77 25.02 -13.31
CA GLY A 30 -33.99 23.74 -12.64
C GLY A 30 -33.12 22.60 -13.19
N PHE A 31 -33.00 22.47 -14.52
CA PHE A 31 -32.14 21.46 -15.13
C PHE A 31 -30.64 21.72 -14.92
N ARG A 32 -30.22 22.99 -14.89
CA ARG A 32 -28.84 23.36 -14.54
C ARG A 32 -28.49 22.95 -13.12
N THR A 33 -29.39 23.16 -12.15
CA THR A 33 -29.17 22.72 -10.76
C THR A 33 -29.11 21.19 -10.66
N LEU A 34 -30.02 20.47 -11.31
CA LEU A 34 -30.03 19.01 -11.30
C LEU A 34 -28.74 18.40 -11.88
N ALA A 35 -28.15 19.05 -12.89
CA ALA A 35 -26.87 18.63 -13.46
C ALA A 35 -25.68 18.88 -12.51
N ILE A 36 -25.71 19.96 -11.73
CA ILE A 36 -24.67 20.27 -10.74
C ILE A 36 -24.72 19.29 -9.56
N GLU A 37 -25.92 18.92 -9.10
CA GLU A 37 -26.11 17.98 -7.99
C GLU A 37 -25.46 16.61 -8.27
N LYS A 38 -25.50 16.14 -9.52
CA LYS A 38 -24.81 14.91 -9.96
C LYS A 38 -23.28 14.97 -9.82
N ARG A 39 -22.68 16.16 -9.75
CA ARG A 39 -21.22 16.31 -9.61
C ARG A 39 -20.73 16.11 -8.18
N SER A 40 -21.62 16.23 -7.18
CA SER A 40 -21.28 15.95 -5.78
C SER A 40 -21.17 14.45 -5.47
N SER A 41 -21.88 13.60 -6.23
CA SER A 41 -21.76 12.14 -6.08
C SER A 41 -20.40 11.59 -6.53
N GLU A 42 -19.75 12.22 -7.51
CA GLU A 42 -18.42 11.81 -7.98
C GLU A 42 -17.34 12.05 -6.93
N VAL A 43 -17.41 13.19 -6.22
CA VAL A 43 -16.48 13.52 -5.12
C VAL A 43 -16.60 12.51 -3.98
N TRP A 44 -17.83 12.10 -3.63
CA TRP A 44 -18.06 11.09 -2.60
C TRP A 44 -17.50 9.71 -2.99
N GLN A 45 -17.64 9.32 -4.26
CA GLN A 45 -17.05 8.07 -4.78
C GLN A 45 -15.52 8.12 -4.77
N LEU A 46 -14.93 9.25 -5.18
CA LEU A 46 -13.48 9.45 -5.16
C LEU A 46 -12.92 9.39 -3.73
N LEU A 47 -13.59 10.03 -2.76
CA LEU A 47 -13.21 9.93 -1.35
C LEU A 47 -13.30 8.48 -0.83
N GLY A 48 -14.30 7.72 -1.26
CA GLY A 48 -14.42 6.29 -0.95
C GLY A 48 -13.25 5.46 -1.50
N ALA A 49 -12.84 5.73 -2.73
CA ALA A 49 -11.67 5.08 -3.35
C ALA A 49 -10.37 5.42 -2.59
N VAL A 50 -10.18 6.71 -2.26
CA VAL A 50 -9.01 7.17 -1.48
C VAL A 50 -8.98 6.52 -0.09
N LYS A 51 -10.11 6.43 0.61
CA LYS A 51 -10.20 5.74 1.91
C LYS A 51 -9.72 4.29 1.83
N THR A 52 -10.08 3.59 0.76
CA THR A 52 -9.67 2.19 0.53
C THR A 52 -8.15 2.09 0.35
N GLN A 53 -7.56 2.99 -0.46
CA GLN A 53 -6.11 3.05 -0.68
C GLN A 53 -5.33 3.34 0.62
N PHE A 54 -5.85 4.22 1.48
CA PHE A 54 -5.25 4.48 2.79
C PHE A 54 -5.30 3.26 3.73
N GLY A 55 -6.34 2.42 3.63
CA GLY A 55 -6.39 1.14 4.34
C GLY A 55 -5.28 0.17 3.90
N GLN A 56 -5.06 0.07 2.59
CA GLN A 56 -3.97 -0.76 2.02
C GLN A 56 -2.59 -0.22 2.42
N PHE A 57 -2.43 1.10 2.42
CA PHE A 57 -1.20 1.76 2.88
C PHE A 57 -0.91 1.47 4.36
N GLY A 58 -1.93 1.42 5.23
CA GLY A 58 -1.76 1.01 6.62
C GLY A 58 -1.16 -0.39 6.77
N GLY A 59 -1.69 -1.37 6.02
CA GLY A 59 -1.15 -2.73 6.02
C GLY A 59 0.28 -2.83 5.45
N LEU A 60 0.62 -1.99 4.46
CA LEU A 60 1.99 -1.90 3.96
C LEU A 60 2.93 -1.31 5.03
N LEU A 61 2.50 -0.25 5.72
CA LEU A 61 3.28 0.40 6.77
C LEU A 61 3.56 -0.55 7.94
N GLU A 62 2.59 -1.39 8.30
CA GLU A 62 2.76 -2.42 9.33
C GLU A 62 3.79 -3.48 8.93
N LYS A 63 3.81 -3.90 7.66
CA LYS A 63 4.87 -4.78 7.13
C LYS A 63 6.25 -4.12 7.20
N VAL A 64 6.35 -2.82 6.88
CA VAL A 64 7.60 -2.06 6.96
C VAL A 64 8.09 -1.99 8.41
N HIS A 65 7.19 -1.69 9.35
CA HIS A 65 7.51 -1.69 10.78
C HIS A 65 8.08 -3.04 11.23
N LYS A 66 7.40 -4.14 10.89
CA LYS A 66 7.86 -5.49 11.25
C LYS A 66 9.24 -5.84 10.69
N LYS A 67 9.53 -5.41 9.45
CA LYS A 67 10.86 -5.59 8.85
C LYS A 67 11.93 -4.75 9.55
N LEU A 68 11.60 -3.52 9.96
CA LEU A 68 12.52 -2.68 10.72
C LEU A 68 12.83 -3.28 12.10
N ASP A 69 11.83 -3.83 12.79
CA ASP A 69 12.03 -4.52 14.08
C ASP A 69 12.93 -5.76 13.91
N GLN A 70 12.70 -6.56 12.87
CA GLN A 70 13.58 -7.70 12.56
C GLN A 70 15.01 -7.25 12.29
N ALA A 71 15.20 -6.20 11.48
CA ALA A 71 16.52 -5.65 11.23
C ALA A 71 17.19 -5.15 12.52
N SER A 72 16.43 -4.50 13.41
CA SER A 72 16.89 -4.05 14.72
C SER A 72 17.40 -5.22 15.57
N ASN A 73 16.63 -6.31 15.66
CA ASN A 73 17.03 -7.50 16.41
C ASN A 73 18.31 -8.14 15.84
N THR A 74 18.42 -8.23 14.51
CA THR A 74 19.63 -8.74 13.85
C THR A 74 20.86 -7.89 14.18
N ILE A 75 20.71 -6.56 14.23
CA ILE A 75 21.80 -5.65 14.61
C ILE A 75 22.23 -5.90 16.07
N GLU A 76 21.29 -6.10 17.00
CA GLU A 76 21.63 -6.40 18.39
C GLU A 76 22.41 -7.72 18.52
N ASP A 77 22.01 -8.75 17.77
CA ASP A 77 22.67 -10.04 17.80
C ASP A 77 24.06 -9.99 17.17
N ALA A 78 24.22 -9.25 16.07
CA ALA A 78 25.52 -8.95 15.50
C ALA A 78 26.42 -8.21 16.51
N ALA A 79 25.88 -7.22 17.24
CA ALA A 79 26.63 -6.50 18.27
C ALA A 79 27.05 -7.43 19.44
N ARG A 80 26.17 -8.34 19.88
CA ARG A 80 26.50 -9.35 20.91
C ARG A 80 27.61 -10.29 20.44
N LYS A 81 27.55 -10.77 19.20
CA LYS A 81 28.60 -11.61 18.60
C LYS A 81 29.91 -10.84 18.48
N SER A 82 29.89 -9.60 17.99
CA SER A 82 31.09 -8.74 17.89
C SER A 82 31.81 -8.59 19.22
N ARG A 83 31.09 -8.27 20.31
CA ARG A 83 31.69 -8.17 21.66
C ARG A 83 32.30 -9.48 22.15
N THR A 84 31.70 -10.61 21.76
CA THR A 84 32.22 -11.93 22.12
C THR A 84 33.49 -12.25 21.35
N ILE A 85 33.52 -11.91 20.06
CA ILE A 85 34.71 -12.04 19.20
C ILE A 85 35.84 -11.14 19.72
N GLU A 86 35.56 -9.87 20.03
CA GLU A 86 36.55 -8.94 20.62
C GLU A 86 37.17 -9.51 21.90
N ARG A 87 36.36 -10.09 22.80
CA ARG A 87 36.86 -10.72 24.02
C ARG A 87 37.75 -11.92 23.71
N LYS A 88 37.33 -12.82 22.82
CA LYS A 88 38.12 -14.00 22.42
C LYS A 88 39.42 -13.61 21.71
N LEU A 89 39.41 -12.57 20.87
CA LEU A 89 40.61 -12.05 20.20
C LEU A 89 41.60 -11.46 21.21
N LYS A 90 41.12 -10.77 22.24
CA LYS A 90 41.96 -10.29 23.34
C LYS A 90 42.62 -11.44 24.10
N ASP A 91 41.91 -12.55 24.29
CA ASP A 91 42.46 -13.76 24.93
C ASP A 91 43.51 -14.46 24.02
N VAL A 92 43.46 -14.26 22.69
CA VAL A 92 44.40 -14.85 21.71
C VAL A 92 45.70 -14.05 21.58
N GLU A 93 45.70 -12.73 21.80
CA GLU A 93 46.93 -11.91 21.82
C GLU A 93 47.93 -12.32 22.92
N GLU A 94 47.48 -13.08 23.94
CA GLU A 94 48.32 -13.54 25.05
C GLU A 94 48.86 -14.98 24.87
N VAL A 95 48.55 -15.67 23.76
CA VAL A 95 48.95 -17.07 23.55
C VAL A 95 50.32 -17.16 22.86
N PRO A 96 51.32 -17.89 23.41
CA PRO A 96 52.64 -18.06 22.80
C PRO A 96 52.56 -18.64 21.37
N ALA A 97 53.37 -18.09 20.46
CA ALA A 97 53.35 -18.30 19.00
C ALA A 97 53.50 -19.76 18.51
N GLU A 98 53.68 -20.74 19.40
CA GLU A 98 53.92 -22.14 19.04
C GLU A 98 52.65 -22.92 18.64
N HIS A 99 51.44 -22.42 18.92
CA HIS A 99 50.16 -23.14 18.67
C HIS A 99 49.27 -22.53 17.56
N VAL A 100 49.70 -21.43 16.93
CA VAL A 100 48.90 -20.69 15.92
C VAL A 100 48.71 -21.50 14.64
N GLY A 101 49.70 -22.31 14.24
CA GLY A 101 49.66 -23.12 13.02
C GLY A 101 48.62 -24.25 13.06
N GLU A 102 48.34 -24.82 14.24
CA GLU A 102 47.42 -25.94 14.38
C GLU A 102 45.96 -25.45 14.44
N LEU A 103 45.71 -24.29 15.08
CA LEU A 103 44.38 -23.66 15.20
C LEU A 103 43.81 -23.14 13.86
N LEU A 104 44.67 -22.64 12.97
CA LEU A 104 44.26 -22.17 11.64
C LEU A 104 43.76 -23.30 10.73
N SER A 105 44.09 -24.56 11.01
CA SER A 105 43.59 -25.69 10.24
C SER A 105 42.12 -26.02 10.53
N PHE A 106 41.62 -25.69 11.73
CA PHE A 106 40.23 -25.94 12.14
C PHE A 106 39.25 -24.89 11.63
N VAL A 107 39.67 -23.62 11.51
CA VAL A 107 38.78 -22.53 11.04
C VAL A 107 38.35 -22.73 9.58
N ASN A 108 39.20 -23.34 8.75
CA ASN A 108 38.89 -23.62 7.35
C ASN A 108 37.93 -24.81 7.14
N ALA A 109 37.70 -25.64 8.16
CA ALA A 109 36.80 -26.78 8.06
C ALA A 109 35.32 -26.39 8.30
N ASP A 110 35.07 -25.40 9.16
CA ASP A 110 33.71 -24.98 9.52
C ASP A 110 33.07 -24.03 8.47
N ASP A 111 33.85 -23.27 7.70
CA ASP A 111 33.32 -22.40 6.64
C ASP A 111 32.77 -23.16 5.43
N ALA A 112 33.17 -24.43 5.24
CA ALA A 112 32.70 -25.27 4.13
C ALA A 112 31.24 -25.76 4.33
N GLU A 113 30.75 -25.85 5.56
CA GLU A 113 29.38 -26.32 5.84
C GLU A 113 28.30 -25.23 5.63
N MET A 114 28.68 -23.94 5.60
CA MET A 114 27.74 -22.83 5.44
C MET A 114 27.41 -22.51 3.97
N GLU A 115 28.22 -22.95 3.01
CA GLU A 115 28.01 -22.68 1.59
C GLU A 115 26.93 -23.61 0.97
N GLU A 116 26.80 -24.84 1.48
CA GLU A 116 25.88 -25.87 0.96
C GLU A 116 24.39 -25.57 1.25
N LEU A 117 24.08 -24.85 2.35
CA LEU A 117 22.72 -24.46 2.71
C LEU A 117 22.15 -23.33 1.82
N THR A 118 23.00 -22.50 1.22
CA THR A 118 22.55 -21.35 0.41
C THR A 118 22.20 -21.72 -1.03
N ALA A 119 22.74 -22.81 -1.56
CA ALA A 119 22.52 -23.23 -2.95
C ALA A 119 21.17 -23.94 -3.17
N THR A 120 20.54 -24.46 -2.12
CA THR A 120 19.31 -25.28 -2.25
C THR A 120 18.02 -24.44 -2.30
N GLU A 121 18.00 -23.21 -1.76
CA GLU A 121 16.78 -22.38 -1.73
C GLU A 121 16.55 -21.50 -2.98
N VAL A 122 17.50 -21.43 -3.92
CA VAL A 122 17.42 -20.48 -5.07
C VAL A 122 16.85 -21.10 -6.36
N LEU A 123 16.44 -22.38 -6.36
CA LEU A 123 15.97 -23.08 -7.57
C LEU A 123 14.47 -23.41 -7.64
N ASP A 124 13.59 -22.91 -6.75
CA ASP A 124 12.14 -23.24 -6.80
C ASP A 124 11.19 -22.04 -6.93
N THR A 125 11.58 -20.98 -7.65
CA THR A 125 10.60 -20.02 -8.18
C THR A 125 11.04 -19.51 -9.55
N GLY A 126 10.88 -20.34 -10.58
CA GLY A 126 11.21 -19.94 -11.95
C GLY A 126 10.85 -20.98 -13.00
N ASP A 127 9.55 -21.14 -13.24
CA ASP A 127 8.87 -21.53 -14.49
C ASP A 127 7.46 -22.02 -14.08
N THR A 128 6.32 -21.65 -14.68
CA THR A 128 6.06 -21.20 -16.05
C THR A 128 4.68 -20.51 -16.10
N ASP A 129 4.59 -19.39 -16.80
CA ASP A 129 3.33 -18.96 -17.44
C ASP A 129 3.02 -19.93 -18.59
N ASP A 130 1.83 -20.55 -18.62
CA ASP A 130 1.02 -20.84 -19.83
C ASP A 130 -0.27 -21.61 -19.47
N ASP A 131 -1.40 -20.91 -19.35
CA ASP A 131 -2.74 -21.20 -19.92
C ASP A 131 -3.78 -20.12 -19.52
#